data_AF-A0A2H6FX00-F1
#
_entry.id   AF-A0A2H6FX00-F1
#
_cell.length_a   1.000
_cell.length_b   1.000
_cell.length_c   1.000
_cell.angle_alpha   90.00
_cell.angle_beta   90.00
_cell.angle_gamma   90.00
#
_symmetry.space_group_name_H-M   'P 1'
#
loop_
_entity.id
_entity.type
_entity.pdbx_description
1 polymer ?
#
loop_
_entity_poly.entity_id
_entity_poly.type
_entity_poly.pdbx_seq_one_letter_code
_entity_poly.pdbx_strand_id
1 'polypeptide(L)'
;MSFLVKIVAVLLTSVLCLPGVGYSAYSYPGENQYRETRFTLDPVLKLIQNLQSEKFGIRRRAVWALGESKDPRAIGPLLEILKDENRSVQVNAIYALGRMGVLAVERLIEALKDEDRVIRTTVAKVFGKMRDPEAVESLIAALEDENPYVRLNAATALGSIKDSRAVEPLITVLNEDENAYARKNAALALGRIRDPEAMEHLIEALNDESAIVRRSAVLALRIMKDPRGIEALISSLSDDDQKVRDSSADALKHITGRNFRLDAQQWKKWWEQNKKAGSE
;
A
#
# COMPACT_ATOMS: atom_id res chain seq x y z
N MET A 1 1.75 6.67 -37.36
CA MET A 1 2.54 7.84 -37.76
C MET A 1 1.68 9.08 -37.55
N SER A 2 2.18 9.97 -36.68
CA SER A 2 1.60 11.23 -36.20
C SER A 2 1.21 12.19 -37.33
N PHE A 3 0.12 12.96 -37.16
CA PHE A 3 0.06 14.40 -37.51
C PHE A 3 -1.27 15.04 -37.00
N LEU A 4 -1.44 15.12 -35.68
CA LEU A 4 -2.12 16.23 -34.99
C LEU A 4 -0.95 16.96 -34.31
N VAL A 5 -0.67 18.24 -34.53
CA VAL A 5 -1.49 19.38 -34.12
C VAL A 5 -1.10 20.57 -35.01
N LYS A 6 -1.99 20.96 -35.91
CA LYS A 6 -2.15 22.37 -36.29
C LYS A 6 -3.01 23.03 -35.21
N ILE A 7 -2.87 24.35 -35.08
CA ILE A 7 -3.74 25.29 -34.32
C ILE A 7 -3.16 25.69 -32.95
N VAL A 8 -2.32 26.74 -32.96
CA VAL A 8 -2.46 28.01 -32.21
C VAL A 8 -1.64 29.02 -33.03
N ALA A 9 -2.15 29.69 -34.06
CA ALA A 9 -3.07 30.83 -34.09
C ALA A 9 -2.62 32.05 -33.24
N VAL A 10 -2.49 33.16 -33.97
CA VAL A 10 -2.66 34.57 -33.55
C VAL A 10 -1.41 35.34 -33.07
N LEU A 11 -0.93 36.22 -33.97
CA LEU A 11 -0.59 37.64 -33.79
C LEU A 11 0.73 38.01 -34.48
N LEU A 12 0.63 38.52 -35.72
CA LEU A 12 1.18 39.85 -36.05
C LEU A 12 0.67 40.28 -37.42
N THR A 13 -0.34 41.14 -37.34
CA THR A 13 -0.98 41.91 -38.38
C THR A 13 0.00 42.82 -39.13
N SER A 14 0.07 42.64 -40.45
CA SER A 14 0.04 43.69 -41.48
C SER A 14 0.53 45.10 -41.13
N VAL A 15 1.63 45.53 -41.77
CA VAL A 15 1.88 46.93 -42.11
C VAL A 15 1.93 47.07 -43.62
N LEU A 16 1.08 47.98 -44.11
CA LEU A 16 0.83 48.36 -45.50
C LEU A 16 1.98 49.19 -46.10
N CYS A 17 2.09 49.12 -47.42
CA CYS A 17 2.96 49.90 -48.32
C CYS A 17 2.80 51.43 -48.21
N LEU A 18 3.92 52.16 -48.41
CA LEU A 18 3.98 53.37 -49.25
C LEU A 18 5.33 53.42 -50.01
N PRO A 19 5.37 53.86 -51.28
CA PRO A 19 6.58 53.85 -52.10
C PRO A 19 7.39 55.16 -51.99
N GLY A 20 8.71 55.01 -51.93
CA GLY A 20 9.66 56.00 -52.42
C GLY A 20 10.12 57.09 -51.45
N VAL A 21 11.16 56.83 -50.66
CA VAL A 21 12.23 57.81 -50.39
C VAL A 21 13.55 57.07 -50.05
N GLY A 22 14.60 57.33 -50.84
CA GLY A 22 16.01 57.42 -50.46
C GLY A 22 16.70 56.30 -49.66
N TYR A 23 17.62 55.60 -50.31
CA TYR A 23 18.68 54.82 -49.66
C TYR A 23 19.53 55.71 -48.73
N SER A 24 19.58 55.37 -47.44
CA SER A 24 20.64 55.77 -46.53
C SER A 24 21.03 54.57 -45.68
N ALA A 25 22.30 54.17 -45.79
CA ALA A 25 22.86 53.03 -45.08
C ALA A 25 23.00 53.36 -43.58
N TYR A 26 21.98 53.02 -42.81
CA TYR A 26 22.09 52.93 -41.36
C TYR A 26 22.48 51.51 -40.98
N SER A 27 23.72 51.36 -40.50
CA SER A 27 24.18 50.18 -39.77
C SER A 27 23.28 50.03 -38.52
N TYR A 28 22.47 48.97 -38.50
CA TYR A 28 21.73 48.57 -37.30
C TYR A 28 22.66 47.78 -36.37
N PRO A 29 22.94 48.26 -35.15
CA PRO A 29 23.57 47.42 -34.13
C PRO A 29 22.47 46.53 -33.54
N GLY A 30 22.31 45.31 -34.07
CA GLY A 30 21.24 44.43 -33.61
C GLY A 30 21.32 42.94 -33.98
N GLU A 31 22.36 42.50 -34.70
CA GLU A 31 22.46 41.10 -35.18
C GLU A 31 22.77 40.04 -34.10
N ASN A 32 22.78 40.40 -32.81
CA ASN A 32 23.14 39.50 -31.71
C ASN A 32 22.04 39.33 -30.63
N GLN A 33 20.76 39.44 -30.99
CA GLN A 33 19.65 39.20 -30.05
C GLN A 33 18.85 37.91 -30.23
N TYR A 34 19.14 37.09 -31.24
CA TYR A 34 18.72 35.69 -31.24
C TYR A 34 19.72 34.86 -30.41
N ARG A 35 19.87 35.21 -29.13
CA ARG A 35 20.41 34.26 -28.15
C ARG A 35 19.47 33.07 -28.19
N GLU A 36 19.99 31.93 -28.62
CA GLU A 36 19.40 30.61 -28.45
C GLU A 36 18.81 30.50 -27.05
N THR A 37 17.50 30.73 -26.91
CA THR A 37 16.77 30.31 -25.74
C THR A 37 16.85 28.79 -25.80
N ARG A 38 17.82 28.19 -25.10
CA ARG A 38 17.80 26.77 -24.80
C ARG A 38 16.44 26.51 -24.17
N PHE A 39 15.49 26.02 -24.97
CA PHE A 39 14.25 25.46 -24.47
C PHE A 39 14.65 24.22 -23.69
N THR A 40 15.04 24.41 -22.43
CA THR A 40 15.16 23.31 -21.50
C THR A 40 13.75 22.81 -21.31
N LEU A 41 13.44 21.70 -21.99
CA LEU A 41 12.18 21.00 -21.81
C LEU A 41 11.94 20.85 -20.31
N ASP A 42 10.75 21.24 -19.85
CA ASP A 42 10.30 21.07 -18.47
C ASP A 42 10.80 19.71 -17.93
N PRO A 43 11.51 19.68 -16.79
CA PRO A 43 12.09 18.45 -16.25
C PRO A 43 11.07 17.31 -16.15
N VAL A 44 9.82 17.60 -15.78
CA VAL A 44 8.76 16.59 -15.68
C VAL A 44 8.36 16.08 -17.07
N LEU A 45 8.23 16.96 -18.06
CA LEU A 45 7.96 16.55 -19.45
C LEU A 45 9.11 15.71 -20.02
N LYS A 46 10.36 16.02 -19.66
CA LYS A 46 11.51 15.21 -20.07
C LYS A 46 11.46 13.81 -19.46
N LEU A 47 11.07 13.70 -18.20
CA LEU A 47 10.88 12.41 -17.54
C LEU A 47 9.72 11.62 -18.16
N ILE A 48 8.60 12.28 -18.49
CA ILE A 48 7.48 11.65 -19.21
C ILE A 48 7.93 11.13 -20.58
N GLN A 49 8.74 11.87 -21.34
CA GLN A 49 9.30 11.38 -22.60
C GLN A 49 10.19 10.14 -22.41
N ASN A 50 10.97 10.09 -21.33
CA ASN A 50 11.85 8.95 -21.03
C ASN A 50 11.07 7.64 -20.73
N LEU A 51 9.77 7.73 -20.42
CA LEU A 51 8.91 6.55 -20.28
C LEU A 51 8.74 5.78 -21.60
N GLN A 52 8.94 6.41 -22.76
CA GLN A 52 8.84 5.76 -24.08
C GLN A 52 10.16 5.15 -24.55
N SER A 53 11.20 5.11 -23.71
CA SER A 53 12.49 4.56 -24.09
C SER A 53 12.43 3.03 -24.27
N GLU A 54 13.06 2.51 -25.32
CA GLU A 54 13.26 1.07 -25.51
C GLU A 54 14.04 0.42 -24.35
N LYS A 55 14.89 1.19 -23.65
CA LYS A 55 15.67 0.71 -22.53
C LYS A 55 14.84 0.76 -21.24
N PHE A 56 14.41 -0.41 -20.75
CA PHE A 56 13.66 -0.51 -19.49
C PHE A 56 14.36 0.19 -18.30
N GLY A 57 15.69 0.22 -18.27
CA GLY A 57 16.46 0.93 -17.23
C GLY A 57 16.29 2.45 -17.26
N ILE A 58 16.03 3.03 -18.43
CA ILE A 58 15.68 4.46 -18.57
C ILE A 58 14.23 4.67 -18.11
N ARG A 59 13.29 3.84 -18.57
CA ARG A 59 11.89 3.89 -18.14
C ARG A 59 11.77 3.80 -16.62
N ARG A 60 12.43 2.81 -16.00
CA ARG A 60 12.44 2.62 -14.54
C ARG A 60 12.94 3.83 -13.77
N ARG A 61 14.04 4.47 -14.24
CA ARG A 61 14.57 5.68 -13.59
C ARG A 61 13.62 6.86 -13.74
N ALA A 62 13.00 7.01 -14.90
CA ALA A 62 11.98 8.03 -15.14
C ALA A 62 10.77 7.83 -14.23
N VAL A 63 10.25 6.61 -14.13
CA VAL A 63 9.17 6.22 -13.21
C VAL A 63 9.49 6.62 -11.77
N TRP A 64 10.69 6.28 -11.29
CA TRP A 64 11.11 6.65 -9.93
C TRP A 64 11.12 8.17 -9.72
N ALA A 65 11.73 8.91 -10.63
CA ALA A 65 11.84 10.38 -10.54
C ALA A 65 10.47 11.07 -10.65
N LEU A 66 9.56 10.54 -11.47
CA LEU A 66 8.18 11.04 -11.57
C LEU A 66 7.40 10.87 -10.26
N GLY A 67 7.55 9.72 -9.59
CA GLY A 67 6.96 9.51 -8.27
C GLY A 67 7.47 10.50 -7.22
N GLU A 68 8.77 10.79 -7.21
CA GLU A 68 9.37 11.78 -6.29
C GLU A 68 8.95 13.22 -6.64
N SER A 69 8.67 13.51 -7.91
CA SER A 69 8.25 14.85 -8.33
C SER A 69 6.89 15.26 -7.77
N LYS A 70 6.01 14.27 -7.49
CA LYS A 70 4.60 14.45 -7.09
C LYS A 70 3.80 15.36 -8.03
N ASP A 71 4.25 15.53 -9.26
CA ASP A 71 3.58 16.35 -10.26
C ASP A 71 2.38 15.59 -10.84
N PRO A 72 1.13 16.11 -10.73
CA PRO A 72 -0.07 15.41 -11.21
C PRO A 72 -0.03 15.06 -12.71
N ARG A 73 0.75 15.79 -13.52
CA ARG A 73 0.93 15.50 -14.95
C ARG A 73 1.56 14.13 -15.20
N ALA A 74 2.22 13.56 -14.20
CA ALA A 74 2.83 12.23 -14.27
C ALA A 74 1.82 11.09 -14.09
N ILE A 75 0.63 11.32 -13.52
CA ILE A 75 -0.32 10.25 -13.16
C ILE A 75 -0.76 9.46 -14.39
N GLY A 76 -1.30 10.14 -15.41
CA GLY A 76 -1.72 9.49 -16.65
C GLY A 76 -0.59 8.68 -17.33
N PRO A 77 0.59 9.28 -17.56
CA PRO A 77 1.74 8.56 -18.10
C PRO A 77 2.19 7.36 -17.25
N LEU A 78 2.16 7.46 -15.91
CA LEU A 78 2.50 6.34 -15.03
C LEU A 78 1.45 5.22 -15.06
N LEU A 79 0.17 5.54 -15.30
CA LEU A 79 -0.89 4.53 -15.48
C LEU A 79 -0.70 3.74 -16.77
N GLU A 80 -0.30 4.38 -17.87
CA GLU A 80 0.00 3.64 -19.11
C GLU A 80 1.20 2.69 -18.95
N ILE A 81 2.13 3.02 -18.04
CA ILE A 81 3.28 2.16 -17.73
C ILE A 81 2.89 0.90 -16.95
N LEU A 82 1.66 0.80 -16.42
CA LEU A 82 1.16 -0.45 -15.86
C LEU A 82 1.07 -1.56 -16.92
N LYS A 83 0.98 -1.19 -18.21
CA LYS A 83 0.98 -2.11 -19.36
C LYS A 83 2.38 -2.37 -19.95
N ASP A 84 3.44 -1.88 -19.30
CA ASP A 84 4.82 -2.04 -19.78
C ASP A 84 5.21 -3.52 -19.88
N GLU A 85 5.93 -3.92 -20.92
CA GLU A 85 6.41 -5.30 -21.10
C GLU A 85 7.27 -5.82 -19.92
N ASN A 86 7.92 -4.90 -19.20
CA ASN A 86 8.85 -5.23 -18.13
C ASN A 86 8.18 -5.14 -16.77
N ARG A 87 8.04 -6.29 -16.09
CA ARG A 87 7.43 -6.39 -14.76
C ARG A 87 8.04 -5.48 -13.71
N SER A 88 9.36 -5.26 -13.75
CA SER A 88 10.02 -4.35 -12.80
C SER A 88 9.57 -2.91 -13.02
N VAL A 89 9.36 -2.49 -14.26
CA VAL A 89 8.90 -1.14 -14.59
C VAL A 89 7.45 -0.96 -14.14
N GLN A 90 6.56 -1.91 -14.43
CA GLN A 90 5.16 -1.90 -13.96
C GLN A 90 5.05 -1.73 -12.43
N VAL A 91 5.75 -2.59 -11.68
CA VAL A 91 5.73 -2.56 -10.21
C VAL A 91 6.26 -1.23 -9.68
N ASN A 92 7.33 -0.70 -10.28
CA ASN A 92 7.86 0.62 -9.89
C ASN A 92 6.88 1.75 -10.17
N ALA A 93 6.04 1.65 -11.21
CA ALA A 93 5.03 2.66 -11.52
C ALA A 93 3.94 2.70 -10.45
N ILE A 94 3.50 1.54 -9.96
CA ILE A 94 2.54 1.46 -8.85
C ILE A 94 3.12 2.09 -7.57
N TYR A 95 4.40 1.83 -7.25
CA TYR A 95 5.07 2.50 -6.12
C TYR A 95 5.33 3.99 -6.36
N ALA A 96 5.52 4.42 -7.60
CA ALA A 96 5.63 5.84 -7.94
C ALA A 96 4.30 6.54 -7.71
N LEU A 97 3.20 5.99 -8.23
CA LEU A 97 1.84 6.47 -7.99
C LEU A 97 1.52 6.54 -6.49
N GLY A 98 1.84 5.50 -5.72
CA GLY A 98 1.65 5.50 -4.27
C GLY A 98 2.42 6.61 -3.53
N ARG A 99 3.60 7.00 -4.03
CA ARG A 99 4.38 8.13 -3.47
C ARG A 99 3.79 9.50 -3.79
N MET A 100 3.00 9.61 -4.84
CA MET A 100 2.25 10.83 -5.16
C MET A 100 1.13 11.08 -4.14
N GLY A 101 0.74 10.08 -3.36
CA GLY A 101 -0.21 10.20 -2.27
C GLY A 101 -1.66 10.32 -2.77
N VAL A 102 -2.44 11.17 -2.11
CA VAL A 102 -3.88 11.39 -2.35
C VAL A 102 -4.23 11.60 -3.83
N LEU A 103 -3.36 12.26 -4.59
CA LEU A 103 -3.55 12.54 -6.01
C LEU A 103 -3.74 11.27 -6.87
N ALA A 104 -3.19 10.14 -6.43
CA ALA A 104 -3.22 8.88 -7.17
C ALA A 104 -4.18 7.83 -6.55
N VAL A 105 -4.84 8.13 -5.43
CA VAL A 105 -5.67 7.15 -4.68
C VAL A 105 -6.78 6.59 -5.55
N GLU A 106 -7.60 7.44 -6.17
CA GLU A 106 -8.70 7.01 -7.04
C GLU A 106 -8.23 6.08 -8.16
N ARG A 107 -7.10 6.42 -8.80
CA ARG A 107 -6.53 5.62 -9.90
C ARG A 107 -5.93 4.31 -9.43
N LEU A 108 -5.35 4.29 -8.22
CA LEU A 108 -4.90 3.06 -7.59
C LEU A 108 -6.09 2.18 -7.16
N ILE A 109 -7.21 2.76 -6.75
CA ILE A 109 -8.44 2.02 -6.45
C ILE A 109 -8.93 1.29 -7.70
N GLU A 110 -8.92 1.94 -8.86
CA GLU A 110 -9.24 1.29 -10.14
C GLU A 110 -8.27 0.13 -10.44
N ALA A 111 -6.97 0.32 -10.19
CA ALA A 111 -5.94 -0.70 -10.42
C ALA A 111 -6.01 -1.91 -9.46
N LEU A 112 -6.81 -1.86 -8.37
CA LEU A 112 -7.13 -3.06 -7.58
C LEU A 112 -8.01 -4.04 -8.35
N LYS A 113 -8.65 -3.62 -9.43
CA LYS A 113 -9.55 -4.44 -10.26
C LYS A 113 -8.88 -4.90 -11.57
N ASP A 114 -7.57 -4.69 -11.70
CA ASP A 114 -6.81 -5.03 -12.90
C ASP A 114 -6.82 -6.55 -13.16
N GLU A 115 -6.85 -6.96 -14.42
CA GLU A 115 -6.82 -8.37 -14.81
C GLU A 115 -5.54 -9.08 -14.33
N ASP A 116 -4.43 -8.35 -14.23
CA ASP A 116 -3.17 -8.88 -13.75
C ASP A 116 -3.09 -8.90 -12.22
N ARG A 117 -3.13 -10.12 -11.67
CA ARG A 117 -2.98 -10.40 -10.23
C ARG A 117 -1.79 -9.70 -9.56
N VAL A 118 -0.69 -9.46 -10.26
CA VAL A 118 0.49 -8.80 -9.67
C VAL A 118 0.30 -7.29 -9.58
N ILE A 119 -0.44 -6.68 -10.52
CA ILE A 119 -0.84 -5.28 -10.39
C ILE A 119 -1.73 -5.17 -9.15
N ARG A 120 -2.81 -5.97 -9.06
CA ARG A 120 -3.71 -6.01 -7.89
C ARG A 120 -2.94 -6.20 -6.58
N THR A 121 -2.05 -7.21 -6.52
CA THR A 121 -1.23 -7.52 -5.34
C THR A 121 -0.34 -6.34 -4.94
N THR A 122 0.31 -5.70 -5.92
CA THR A 122 1.23 -4.59 -5.67
C THR A 122 0.47 -3.35 -5.19
N VAL A 123 -0.70 -3.08 -5.77
CA VAL A 123 -1.57 -1.97 -5.37
C VAL A 123 -2.06 -2.15 -3.93
N ALA A 124 -2.56 -3.34 -3.56
CA ALA A 124 -2.97 -3.62 -2.18
C ALA A 124 -1.82 -3.37 -1.18
N LYS A 125 -0.59 -3.79 -1.54
CA LYS A 125 0.61 -3.52 -0.74
C LYS A 125 0.94 -2.03 -0.64
N VAL A 126 0.74 -1.27 -1.72
CA VAL A 126 0.96 0.19 -1.73
C VAL A 126 -0.04 0.90 -0.83
N PHE A 127 -1.32 0.53 -0.86
CA PHE A 127 -2.31 1.12 0.04
C PHE A 127 -1.99 0.88 1.52
N GLY A 128 -1.46 -0.30 1.87
CA GLY A 128 -0.99 -0.55 3.24
C GLY A 128 0.12 0.40 3.69
N LYS A 129 0.97 0.88 2.78
CA LYS A 129 2.01 1.88 3.07
C LYS A 129 1.45 3.29 3.14
N MET A 130 0.47 3.61 2.29
CA MET A 130 -0.20 4.92 2.27
C MET A 130 -1.05 5.14 3.52
N ARG A 131 -1.68 4.06 4.02
CA ARG A 131 -2.59 4.07 5.18
C ARG A 131 -3.75 5.05 5.00
N ASP A 132 -4.21 5.19 3.76
CA ASP A 132 -5.30 6.09 3.39
C ASP A 132 -6.67 5.40 3.64
N PRO A 133 -7.55 5.97 4.47
CA PRO A 133 -8.88 5.41 4.74
C PRO A 133 -9.81 5.34 3.50
N GLU A 134 -9.53 6.12 2.45
CA GLU A 134 -10.32 6.07 1.20
C GLU A 134 -10.22 4.71 0.50
N ALA A 135 -9.12 3.97 0.72
CA ALA A 135 -8.91 2.66 0.12
C ALA A 135 -9.64 1.51 0.84
N VAL A 136 -10.27 1.75 2.01
CA VAL A 136 -10.79 0.69 2.89
C VAL A 136 -11.83 -0.18 2.17
N GLU A 137 -12.85 0.40 1.55
CA GLU A 137 -13.91 -0.38 0.87
C GLU A 137 -13.34 -1.23 -0.28
N SER A 138 -12.37 -0.69 -1.01
CA SER A 138 -11.74 -1.40 -2.13
C SER A 138 -10.81 -2.51 -1.65
N LEU A 139 -10.15 -2.31 -0.51
CA LEU A 139 -9.35 -3.35 0.14
C LEU A 139 -10.22 -4.43 0.78
N ILE A 140 -11.39 -4.10 1.31
CA ILE A 140 -12.38 -5.08 1.77
C ILE A 140 -12.81 -5.96 0.60
N ALA A 141 -13.17 -5.39 -0.54
CA ALA A 141 -13.48 -6.19 -1.74
C ALA A 141 -12.30 -7.06 -2.19
N ALA A 142 -11.06 -6.57 -2.07
CA ALA A 142 -9.86 -7.33 -2.40
C ALA A 142 -9.55 -8.50 -1.43
N LEU A 143 -10.25 -8.59 -0.29
CA LEU A 143 -10.19 -9.79 0.57
C LEU A 143 -10.88 -10.99 -0.07
N GLU A 144 -11.72 -10.80 -1.09
CA GLU A 144 -12.43 -11.86 -1.80
C GLU A 144 -11.74 -12.25 -3.13
N ASP A 145 -10.55 -11.70 -3.40
CA ASP A 145 -9.82 -11.95 -4.65
C ASP A 145 -9.48 -13.44 -4.83
N GLU A 146 -9.61 -13.94 -6.05
CA GLU A 146 -9.20 -15.30 -6.43
C GLU A 146 -7.75 -15.61 -6.06
N ASN A 147 -6.88 -14.59 -6.03
CA ASN A 147 -5.49 -14.74 -5.75
C ASN A 147 -5.18 -14.54 -4.26
N PRO A 148 -4.63 -15.56 -3.56
CA PRO A 148 -4.35 -15.45 -2.14
C PRO A 148 -3.32 -14.35 -1.82
N TYR A 149 -2.42 -13.99 -2.75
CA TYR A 149 -1.48 -12.89 -2.53
C TYR A 149 -2.17 -11.53 -2.52
N VAL A 150 -3.26 -11.36 -3.26
CA VAL A 150 -4.06 -10.13 -3.19
C VAL A 150 -4.76 -10.08 -1.83
N ARG A 151 -5.48 -11.16 -1.46
CA ARG A 151 -6.19 -11.27 -0.16
C ARG A 151 -5.27 -10.99 1.03
N LEU A 152 -4.10 -11.64 1.09
CA LEU A 152 -3.18 -11.47 2.21
C LEU A 152 -2.54 -10.07 2.28
N ASN A 153 -2.33 -9.40 1.14
CA ASN A 153 -1.83 -8.02 1.13
C ASN A 153 -2.95 -7.03 1.48
N ALA A 154 -4.18 -7.28 1.05
CA ALA A 154 -5.36 -6.52 1.45
C ALA A 154 -5.56 -6.59 2.97
N ALA A 155 -5.53 -7.79 3.57
CA ALA A 155 -5.60 -7.96 5.02
C ALA A 155 -4.49 -7.17 5.75
N THR A 156 -3.26 -7.24 5.24
CA THR A 156 -2.13 -6.47 5.80
C THR A 156 -2.35 -4.96 5.71
N ALA A 157 -2.88 -4.48 4.58
CA ALA A 157 -3.15 -3.08 4.36
C ALA A 157 -4.25 -2.56 5.29
N LEU A 158 -5.36 -3.29 5.41
CA LEU A 158 -6.46 -2.97 6.32
C LEU A 158 -5.98 -2.89 7.78
N GLY A 159 -5.17 -3.85 8.24
CA GLY A 159 -4.54 -3.79 9.56
C GLY A 159 -3.55 -2.64 9.76
N SER A 160 -3.03 -2.06 8.67
CA SER A 160 -2.15 -0.87 8.74
C SER A 160 -2.96 0.43 8.78
N ILE A 161 -4.08 0.48 8.06
CA ILE A 161 -5.03 1.60 8.09
C ILE A 161 -5.72 1.67 9.46
N LYS A 162 -6.11 0.52 10.01
CA LYS A 162 -6.79 0.36 11.31
C LYS A 162 -8.21 0.93 11.36
N ASP A 163 -8.93 0.82 10.25
CA ASP A 163 -10.34 1.21 10.18
C ASP A 163 -11.24 0.06 10.68
N SER A 164 -12.22 0.37 11.52
CA SER A 164 -13.12 -0.63 12.12
C SER A 164 -14.04 -1.29 11.10
N ARG A 165 -14.30 -0.65 9.95
CA ARG A 165 -15.09 -1.26 8.85
C ARG A 165 -14.48 -2.57 8.35
N ALA A 166 -13.18 -2.79 8.58
CA ALA A 166 -12.47 -3.98 8.16
C ALA A 166 -12.63 -5.17 9.13
N VAL A 167 -13.19 -4.98 10.33
CA VAL A 167 -13.19 -6.02 11.39
C VAL A 167 -13.94 -7.27 10.94
N GLU A 168 -15.22 -7.14 10.58
CA GLU A 168 -16.05 -8.26 10.13
C GLU A 168 -15.47 -8.97 8.90
N PRO A 169 -15.09 -8.27 7.81
CA PRO A 169 -14.44 -8.92 6.67
C PRO A 169 -13.14 -9.66 7.02
N LEU A 170 -12.33 -9.12 7.94
CA LEU A 170 -11.11 -9.78 8.38
C LEU A 170 -11.42 -11.00 9.28
N ILE A 171 -12.51 -10.99 10.04
CA ILE A 171 -12.98 -12.16 10.79
C ILE A 171 -13.37 -13.27 9.82
N THR A 172 -14.11 -12.97 8.75
CA THR A 172 -14.44 -13.95 7.70
C THR A 172 -13.17 -14.56 7.11
N VAL A 173 -12.18 -13.75 6.74
CA VAL A 173 -10.90 -14.26 6.21
C VAL A 173 -10.15 -15.10 7.25
N LEU A 174 -10.17 -14.72 8.53
CA LEU A 174 -9.53 -15.50 9.60
C LEU A 174 -10.15 -16.88 9.74
N ASN A 175 -11.47 -17.00 9.62
CA ASN A 175 -12.18 -18.25 9.89
C ASN A 175 -12.30 -19.16 8.67
N GLU A 176 -12.43 -18.58 7.46
CA GLU A 176 -12.92 -19.30 6.29
C GLU A 176 -11.90 -19.42 5.15
N ASP A 177 -10.84 -18.60 5.12
CA ASP A 177 -9.90 -18.61 3.99
C ASP A 177 -9.06 -19.90 3.96
N GLU A 178 -9.06 -20.59 2.82
CA GLU A 178 -8.26 -21.80 2.58
C GLU A 178 -6.74 -21.57 2.76
N ASN A 179 -6.28 -20.34 2.55
CA ASN A 179 -4.87 -20.00 2.58
C ASN A 179 -4.44 -19.56 3.98
N ALA A 180 -3.63 -20.39 4.64
CA ALA A 180 -3.11 -20.09 5.98
C ALA A 180 -2.34 -18.75 6.07
N TYR A 181 -1.73 -18.24 4.99
CA TYR A 181 -1.07 -16.93 5.03
C TYR A 181 -2.07 -15.77 5.01
N ALA A 182 -3.22 -15.92 4.35
CA ALA A 182 -4.31 -14.97 4.41
C ALA A 182 -4.93 -14.93 5.82
N ARG A 183 -5.30 -16.10 6.37
CA ARG A 183 -5.77 -16.24 7.77
C ARG A 183 -4.79 -15.61 8.78
N LYS A 184 -3.50 -15.94 8.64
CA LYS A 184 -2.42 -15.37 9.47
C LYS A 184 -2.39 -13.84 9.43
N ASN A 185 -2.49 -13.26 8.23
CA ASN A 185 -2.46 -11.82 8.07
C ASN A 185 -3.73 -11.15 8.59
N ALA A 186 -4.89 -11.81 8.46
CA ALA A 186 -6.14 -11.37 9.05
C ALA A 186 -6.07 -11.32 10.58
N ALA A 187 -5.57 -12.39 11.23
CA ALA A 187 -5.33 -12.39 12.68
C ALA A 187 -4.45 -11.21 13.14
N LEU A 188 -3.32 -10.98 12.46
CA LEU A 188 -2.44 -9.84 12.77
C LEU A 188 -3.10 -8.48 12.51
N ALA A 189 -3.96 -8.38 11.48
CA ALA A 189 -4.68 -7.17 11.16
C ALA A 189 -5.72 -6.84 12.24
N LEU A 190 -6.53 -7.82 12.65
CA LEU A 190 -7.48 -7.71 13.76
C LEU A 190 -6.78 -7.29 15.06
N GLY A 191 -5.65 -7.92 15.38
CA GLY A 191 -4.83 -7.51 16.53
C GLY A 191 -4.29 -6.07 16.45
N ARG A 192 -4.06 -5.53 15.25
CA ARG A 192 -3.61 -4.14 15.06
C ARG A 192 -4.74 -3.12 15.12
N ILE A 193 -5.93 -3.49 14.65
CA ILE A 193 -7.17 -2.70 14.74
C ILE A 193 -7.59 -2.61 16.22
N ARG A 194 -7.48 -3.74 16.95
CA ARG A 194 -7.80 -3.86 18.39
C ARG A 194 -9.29 -3.65 18.69
N ASP A 195 -10.15 -4.04 17.76
CA ASP A 195 -11.58 -4.06 18.01
C ASP A 195 -11.96 -5.25 18.92
N PRO A 196 -12.66 -5.02 20.06
CA PRO A 196 -13.12 -6.08 20.95
C PRO A 196 -13.96 -7.19 20.30
N GLU A 197 -14.63 -6.92 19.18
CA GLU A 197 -15.44 -7.89 18.42
C GLU A 197 -14.60 -9.07 17.88
N ALA A 198 -13.32 -8.82 17.60
CA ALA A 198 -12.40 -9.83 17.11
C ALA A 198 -11.94 -10.84 18.17
N MET A 199 -12.24 -10.61 19.46
CA MET A 199 -11.62 -11.37 20.55
C MET A 199 -11.94 -12.86 20.53
N GLU A 200 -13.22 -13.24 20.39
CA GLU A 200 -13.62 -14.64 20.41
C GLU A 200 -13.03 -15.39 19.21
N HIS A 201 -13.01 -14.76 18.04
CA HIS A 201 -12.43 -15.30 16.81
C HIS A 201 -10.91 -15.48 16.90
N LEU A 202 -10.21 -14.54 17.56
CA LEU A 202 -8.77 -14.67 17.82
C LEU A 202 -8.47 -15.74 18.86
N ILE A 203 -9.35 -15.97 19.84
CA ILE A 203 -9.24 -17.08 20.80
C ILE A 203 -9.45 -18.41 20.07
N GLU A 204 -10.44 -18.52 19.21
CA GLU A 204 -10.70 -19.72 18.41
C GLU A 204 -9.52 -20.04 17.48
N ALA A 205 -8.94 -19.03 16.84
CA ALA A 205 -7.77 -19.16 15.96
C ALA A 205 -6.50 -19.68 16.66
N LEU A 206 -6.46 -19.73 18.01
CA LEU A 206 -5.42 -20.46 18.74
C LEU A 206 -5.49 -21.98 18.54
N ASN A 207 -6.56 -22.50 17.93
CA ASN A 207 -6.72 -23.92 17.59
C ASN A 207 -6.66 -24.16 16.08
N ASP A 208 -6.27 -23.18 15.27
CA ASP A 208 -6.11 -23.33 13.82
C ASP A 208 -5.15 -24.49 13.48
N GLU A 209 -5.46 -25.23 12.42
CA GLU A 209 -4.61 -26.34 11.91
C GLU A 209 -3.16 -25.90 11.65
N SER A 210 -2.97 -24.62 11.30
CA SER A 210 -1.70 -24.05 10.92
C SER A 210 -1.02 -23.33 12.09
N ALA A 211 0.15 -23.82 12.48
CA ALA A 211 0.96 -23.21 13.54
C ALA A 211 1.28 -21.72 13.28
N ILE A 212 1.38 -21.29 12.02
CA ILE A 212 1.61 -19.87 11.69
C ILE A 212 0.40 -18.99 12.03
N VAL A 213 -0.83 -19.52 11.89
CA VAL A 213 -2.07 -18.82 12.24
C VAL A 213 -2.21 -18.79 13.75
N ARG A 214 -2.06 -19.94 14.43
CA ARG A 214 -2.08 -20.00 15.90
C ARG A 214 -1.09 -19.02 16.53
N ARG A 215 0.15 -18.99 16.04
CA ARG A 215 1.16 -18.02 16.50
C ARG A 215 0.73 -16.57 16.27
N SER A 216 0.05 -16.29 15.16
CA SER A 216 -0.42 -14.95 14.84
C SER A 216 -1.61 -14.52 15.67
N ALA A 217 -2.50 -15.45 16.01
CA ALA A 217 -3.54 -15.25 17.01
C ALA A 217 -2.94 -14.91 18.39
N VAL A 218 -1.91 -15.64 18.84
CA VAL A 218 -1.16 -15.29 20.07
C VAL A 218 -0.61 -13.86 20.02
N LEU A 219 0.02 -13.47 18.91
CA LEU A 219 0.54 -12.12 18.75
C LEU A 219 -0.56 -11.06 18.73
N ALA A 220 -1.71 -11.35 18.10
CA ALA A 220 -2.85 -10.46 18.07
C ALA A 220 -3.42 -10.24 19.48
N LEU A 221 -3.67 -11.32 20.23
CA LEU A 221 -4.13 -11.28 21.62
C LEU A 221 -3.17 -10.50 22.53
N ARG A 222 -1.85 -10.70 22.34
CA ARG A 222 -0.81 -9.90 23.02
C ARG A 222 -0.94 -8.40 22.73
N ILE A 223 -1.21 -8.01 21.48
CA ILE A 223 -1.37 -6.59 21.11
C ILE A 223 -2.65 -6.02 21.70
N MET A 224 -3.73 -6.80 21.71
CA MET A 224 -5.01 -6.36 22.27
C MET A 224 -4.91 -6.10 23.76
N LYS A 225 -4.17 -6.95 24.50
CA LYS A 225 -4.02 -6.92 25.96
C LYS A 225 -5.35 -7.09 26.72
N ASP A 226 -6.31 -7.75 26.09
CA ASP A 226 -7.59 -8.06 26.69
C ASP A 226 -7.46 -9.32 27.58
N PRO A 227 -7.86 -9.26 28.87
CA PRO A 227 -7.80 -10.40 29.77
C PRO A 227 -8.60 -11.63 29.32
N ARG A 228 -9.61 -11.48 28.45
CA ARG A 228 -10.41 -12.61 27.93
C ARG A 228 -9.55 -13.68 27.26
N GLY A 229 -8.42 -13.30 26.66
CA GLY A 229 -7.50 -14.22 26.01
C GLY A 229 -6.56 -14.99 26.97
N ILE A 230 -6.50 -14.65 28.26
CA ILE A 230 -5.49 -15.21 29.18
C ILE A 230 -5.64 -16.73 29.32
N GLU A 231 -6.85 -17.24 29.56
CA GLU A 231 -7.06 -18.67 29.76
C GLU A 231 -6.69 -19.50 28.52
N ALA A 232 -7.06 -19.01 27.33
CA ALA A 232 -6.70 -19.64 26.07
C ALA A 232 -5.19 -19.59 25.80
N LEU A 233 -4.54 -18.46 26.11
CA LEU A 233 -3.08 -18.33 26.02
C LEU A 233 -2.35 -19.30 26.96
N ILE A 234 -2.88 -19.53 28.17
CA ILE A 234 -2.32 -20.53 29.11
C ILE A 234 -2.42 -21.93 28.53
N SER A 235 -3.54 -22.29 27.90
CA SER A 235 -3.69 -23.58 27.23
C SER A 235 -2.70 -23.74 26.07
N SER A 236 -2.45 -22.68 25.29
CA SER A 236 -1.48 -22.70 24.19
C SER A 236 0.00 -22.81 24.60
N LEU A 237 0.32 -22.78 25.91
CA LEU A 237 1.67 -23.12 26.39
C LEU A 237 2.03 -24.59 26.19
N SER A 238 1.04 -25.44 25.92
CA SER A 238 1.21 -26.86 25.59
C SER A 238 1.00 -27.16 24.11
N ASP A 239 0.98 -26.13 23.24
CA ASP A 239 0.92 -26.30 21.78
C ASP A 239 2.06 -27.20 21.27
N ASP A 240 1.86 -27.91 20.16
CA ASP A 240 2.88 -28.79 19.58
C ASP A 240 4.04 -28.01 18.94
N ASP A 241 3.77 -26.81 18.41
CA ASP A 241 4.78 -25.93 17.83
C ASP A 241 5.49 -25.08 18.91
N GLN A 242 6.83 -25.16 18.93
CA GLN A 242 7.66 -24.43 19.90
C GLN A 242 7.49 -22.90 19.80
N LYS A 243 7.31 -22.34 18.59
CA LYS A 243 7.17 -20.89 18.42
C LYS A 243 5.83 -20.40 18.93
N VAL A 244 4.78 -21.21 18.86
CA VAL A 244 3.48 -20.91 19.49
C VAL A 244 3.69 -20.86 21.01
N ARG A 245 4.23 -21.92 21.62
CA ARG A 245 4.51 -21.97 23.07
C ARG A 245 5.30 -20.76 23.58
N ASP A 246 6.41 -20.43 22.90
CA ASP A 246 7.26 -19.29 23.27
C ASP A 246 6.53 -17.95 23.14
N SER A 247 5.76 -17.79 22.06
CA SER A 247 4.97 -16.57 21.84
C SER A 247 3.88 -16.44 22.90
N SER A 248 3.29 -17.55 23.36
CA SER A 248 2.23 -17.57 24.38
C SER A 248 2.77 -17.17 25.74
N ALA A 249 3.97 -17.66 26.12
CA ALA A 249 4.63 -17.22 27.34
C ALA A 249 4.97 -15.71 27.30
N ASP A 250 5.45 -15.20 26.16
CA ASP A 250 5.72 -13.77 25.98
C ASP A 250 4.43 -12.93 26.03
N ALA A 251 3.34 -13.42 25.41
CA ALA A 251 2.03 -12.79 25.45
C ALA A 251 1.50 -12.70 26.88
N LEU A 252 1.47 -13.81 27.63
CA LEU A 252 1.06 -13.82 29.02
C LEU A 252 1.90 -12.88 29.87
N LYS A 253 3.22 -12.84 29.65
CA LYS A 253 4.09 -11.87 30.32
C LYS A 253 3.75 -10.42 30.01
N HIS A 254 3.46 -10.11 28.75
CA HIS A 254 3.11 -8.75 28.34
C HIS A 254 1.74 -8.30 28.85
N ILE A 255 0.78 -9.22 28.96
CA ILE A 255 -0.59 -8.93 29.40
C ILE A 255 -0.63 -8.80 30.93
N THR A 256 0.02 -9.72 31.65
CA THR A 256 -0.10 -9.84 33.12
C THR A 256 1.02 -9.19 33.91
N GLY A 257 2.15 -8.88 33.27
CA GLY A 257 3.38 -8.44 33.94
C GLY A 257 4.11 -9.55 34.73
N ARG A 258 3.64 -10.80 34.68
CA ARG A 258 4.24 -11.96 35.36
C ARG A 258 5.06 -12.81 34.40
N ASN A 259 5.97 -13.64 34.91
CA ASN A 259 6.78 -14.52 34.06
C ASN A 259 6.99 -15.88 34.71
N PHE A 260 6.10 -16.82 34.39
CA PHE A 260 6.23 -18.23 34.77
C PHE A 260 6.78 -19.09 33.62
N ARG A 261 7.29 -18.45 32.55
CA ARG A 261 7.77 -19.12 31.34
C ARG A 261 6.68 -20.07 30.79
N LEU A 262 7.04 -21.33 30.54
CA LEU A 262 6.17 -22.39 30.02
C LEU A 262 5.44 -23.18 31.12
N ASP A 263 5.50 -22.77 32.40
CA ASP A 263 4.80 -23.48 33.49
C ASP A 263 3.30 -23.17 33.47
N ALA A 264 2.56 -23.96 32.68
CA ALA A 264 1.11 -23.81 32.54
C ALA A 264 0.35 -23.99 33.87
N GLN A 265 0.83 -24.85 34.78
CA GLN A 265 0.16 -25.07 36.07
C GLN A 265 0.30 -23.86 36.98
N GLN A 266 1.48 -23.25 37.02
CA GLN A 266 1.70 -22.02 37.75
C GLN A 266 0.87 -20.86 37.19
N TRP A 267 0.78 -20.74 35.86
CA TRP A 267 -0.09 -19.77 35.20
C TRP A 267 -1.58 -19.99 35.55
N LYS A 268 -2.10 -21.22 35.45
CA LYS A 268 -3.49 -21.55 35.82
C LYS A 268 -3.79 -21.18 37.26
N LYS A 269 -2.92 -21.61 38.20
CA LYS A 269 -3.07 -21.29 39.63
C LYS A 269 -3.10 -19.78 39.88
N TRP A 270 -2.21 -19.03 39.24
CA TRP A 270 -2.20 -17.57 39.35
C TRP A 270 -3.47 -16.94 38.76
N TRP A 271 -3.92 -17.39 37.59
CA TRP A 271 -5.11 -16.83 36.94
C TRP A 271 -6.39 -17.07 37.76
N GLU A 272 -6.60 -18.27 38.29
CA GLU A 272 -7.74 -18.58 39.17
C GLU A 272 -7.84 -17.66 40.40
N GLN A 273 -6.68 -17.25 40.94
CA GLN A 273 -6.61 -16.36 42.10
C GLN A 273 -6.91 -14.89 41.75
N ASN A 274 -6.70 -14.47 40.50
CA ASN A 274 -6.72 -13.05 40.10
C ASN A 274 -7.87 -12.69 39.15
N LYS A 275 -8.51 -13.67 38.48
CA LYS A 275 -9.56 -13.41 37.48
C LYS A 275 -10.84 -12.77 38.04
N LYS A 276 -11.11 -12.93 39.34
CA LYS A 276 -12.28 -12.36 40.03
C LYS A 276 -12.11 -10.89 40.47
N ALA A 277 -10.87 -10.37 40.45
CA ALA A 277 -10.58 -9.02 40.95
C ALA A 277 -10.70 -7.93 39.86
N GLY A 278 -11.01 -8.28 38.61
CA GLY A 278 -11.12 -7.36 37.47
C GLY A 278 -12.52 -7.17 36.92
N SER A 279 -13.55 -7.63 37.65
CA SER A 279 -14.98 -7.50 37.29
C SER A 279 -15.74 -6.51 38.20
N GLU A 280 -15.01 -5.71 38.99
CA GLU A 280 -15.50 -4.55 39.75
C GLU A 280 -14.92 -3.27 39.14
#